data_AF-A0A0C5CLF8-F1
#
_entry.id   AF-A0A0C5CLF8-F1
#
_cell.length_a   1.000
_cell.length_b   1.000
_cell.length_c   1.000
_cell.angle_alpha   90.00
_cell.angle_beta   90.00
_cell.angle_gamma   90.00
#
_symmetry.space_group_name_H-M   'P 1'
#
loop_
_entity.id
_entity.type
_entity.pdbx_description
1 polymer ?
#
loop_
_entity_poly.entity_id
_entity_poly.type
_entity_poly.pdbx_seq_one_letter_code
_entity_poly.pdbx_strand_id
1 'polypeptide(L)' 'VNPHTHQVKLCDFGSAKVLVKGEPNISYICSRYYRAPELIFGATEYTTAIDIWSAGCVLAELLLGQ' A
#
# COMPACT_ATOMS: atom_id res chain seq x y z
N VAL A 1 -7.23 16.03 -0.73
CA VAL A 1 -6.65 16.82 -1.85
C VAL A 1 -7.04 18.27 -1.65
N ASN A 2 -6.11 19.21 -1.78
CA ASN A 2 -6.48 20.61 -1.83
C ASN A 2 -6.98 20.92 -3.26
N PRO A 3 -8.26 21.29 -3.45
CA PRO A 3 -8.83 21.46 -4.79
C PRO A 3 -8.31 22.70 -5.53
N HIS A 4 -7.70 23.66 -4.83
CA HIS A 4 -7.17 24.89 -5.43
C HIS A 4 -5.69 24.78 -5.79
N THR A 5 -4.92 24.02 -5.01
CA THR A 5 -3.47 23.85 -5.23
C THR A 5 -3.12 22.50 -5.83
N HIS A 6 -4.10 21.61 -5.97
CA HIS A 6 -3.93 20.20 -6.34
C HIS A 6 -2.96 19.42 -5.44
N GLN A 7 -2.68 19.94 -4.23
CA GLN A 7 -1.79 19.28 -3.29
C GLN A 7 -2.43 18.01 -2.72
N VAL A 8 -1.70 16.91 -2.84
CA VAL A 8 -2.00 15.63 -2.20
C VAL A 8 -1.01 15.42 -1.06
N LYS A 9 -1.50 14.93 0.08
CA LYS A 9 -0.69 14.54 1.24
C LYS A 9 -1.14 13.16 1.67
N LEU A 10 -0.18 12.26 1.87
CA LEU A 10 -0.46 10.97 2.49
C LEU A 10 -0.85 11.18 3.97
N CYS A 11 -1.74 10.33 4.46
CA CYS A 11 -2.21 10.32 5.84
C CYS A 11 -2.36 8.88 6.34
N ASP A 12 -2.79 8.72 7.58
CA ASP A 12 -3.04 7.43 8.25
C ASP A 12 -1.83 6.49 8.28
N PHE A 13 -0.88 6.82 9.16
CA PHE A 13 0.31 6.00 9.41
C PHE A 13 0.06 4.92 10.47
N GLY A 14 -1.21 4.58 10.79
CA GLY A 14 -1.54 3.60 11.83
C GLY A 14 -1.05 2.17 11.55
N SER A 15 -0.84 1.84 10.27
CA SER A 15 -0.27 0.56 9.83
C SER A 15 1.19 0.67 9.35
N ALA A 16 1.79 1.86 9.40
CA ALA A 16 3.16 2.06 8.92
C ALA A 16 4.18 1.39 9.85
N LYS A 17 5.21 0.77 9.26
CA LYS A 17 6.28 0.10 10.00
C LYS A 17 7.60 0.21 9.22
N VAL A 18 8.71 0.40 9.94
CA VAL A 18 10.06 0.25 9.38
C VAL A 18 10.33 -1.24 9.18
N LEU A 19 10.58 -1.65 7.94
CA LEU A 19 10.91 -3.03 7.62
C LEU A 19 12.40 -3.29 7.87
N VAL A 20 12.69 -4.29 8.70
CA VAL A 20 14.05 -4.75 8.99
C VAL A 20 14.24 -6.11 8.35
N LYS A 21 15.32 -6.27 7.58
CA LYS A 21 15.60 -7.53 6.87
C LYS A 21 15.80 -8.67 7.88
N GLY A 22 15.10 -9.78 7.66
CA GLY A 22 15.12 -10.96 8.54
C GLY A 22 14.13 -10.90 9.72
N GLU A 23 13.42 -9.79 9.90
CA GLU A 23 12.31 -9.72 10.86
C GLU A 23 10.97 -9.99 10.17
N PRO A 24 10.17 -10.95 10.67
CA PRO A 24 8.86 -11.23 10.10
C PRO A 24 7.86 -10.10 10.38
N ASN A 25 6.94 -9.88 9.44
CA ASN A 25 5.89 -8.88 9.51
C ASN A 25 4.51 -9.51 9.31
N ILE A 26 3.47 -8.87 9.84
CA ILE A 26 2.07 -9.33 9.68
C ILE A 26 1.69 -9.18 8.21
N SER A 27 1.18 -10.25 7.59
CA SER A 27 0.79 -10.31 6.18
C SER A 27 -0.65 -9.86 5.94
N TYR A 28 -1.54 -10.01 6.92
CA TYR A 28 -2.91 -9.52 6.87
C TYR A 28 -2.97 -8.01 7.19
N ILE A 29 -2.34 -7.23 6.31
CA ILE A 29 -2.33 -5.77 6.32
C ILE A 29 -2.84 -5.25 4.97
N CYS A 30 -2.95 -3.93 4.84
CA CYS A 30 -3.51 -3.23 3.67
C CYS A 30 -5.01 -3.50 3.44
N SER A 31 -5.70 -2.53 2.85
CA SER A 31 -7.11 -2.65 2.46
C SER A 31 -7.25 -3.64 1.28
N ARG A 32 -8.39 -4.35 1.23
CA ARG A 32 -8.59 -5.52 0.36
C ARG A 32 -8.16 -5.35 -1.10
N TYR A 33 -8.58 -4.27 -1.76
CA TYR A 33 -8.33 -4.07 -3.21
C TYR A 33 -6.93 -3.55 -3.55
N TYR A 34 -6.23 -2.97 -2.58
CA TYR A 34 -4.89 -2.41 -2.77
C TYR A 34 -3.79 -3.37 -2.30
N ARG A 35 -4.16 -4.59 -1.88
CA ARG A 35 -3.24 -5.56 -1.29
C ARG A 35 -2.38 -6.24 -2.36
N ALA A 36 -1.07 -6.21 -2.14
CA ALA A 36 -0.08 -6.90 -2.98
C ALA A 36 -0.24 -8.43 -2.95
N PRO A 37 0.06 -9.14 -4.04
CA PRO A 37 -0.16 -10.58 -4.16
C PRO A 37 0.61 -11.38 -3.10
N GLU A 38 1.84 -11.00 -2.77
CA GLU A 38 2.63 -11.65 -1.72
C GLU A 38 1.95 -11.61 -0.35
N LEU A 39 1.19 -10.55 -0.04
CA LEU A 39 0.42 -10.45 1.20
C LEU A 39 -0.82 -11.35 1.16
N ILE A 40 -1.45 -11.52 -0.02
CA ILE A 40 -2.54 -12.47 -0.22
C ILE A 40 -2.04 -13.91 0.01
N PHE A 41 -0.82 -14.21 -0.43
CA PHE A 41 -0.15 -15.48 -0.17
C PHE A 41 0.44 -15.60 1.24
N GLY A 42 0.24 -14.61 2.10
CA GLY A 42 0.64 -14.68 3.50
C GLY A 42 2.14 -14.46 3.75
N ALA A 43 2.89 -13.90 2.80
CA ALA A 43 4.31 -13.61 2.97
C ALA A 43 4.56 -12.70 4.17
N THR A 44 5.50 -13.08 5.03
CA THR A 44 5.91 -12.30 6.21
C THR A 44 7.21 -11.51 5.99
N GLU A 45 7.93 -11.83 4.92
CA GLU A 45 9.16 -11.15 4.46
C GLU A 45 8.89 -10.36 3.18
N TYR A 46 7.98 -9.39 3.24
CA TYR A 46 7.74 -8.43 2.16
C TYR A 46 8.65 -7.20 2.29
N THR A 47 8.67 -6.38 1.26
CA THR A 47 9.43 -5.12 1.22
C THR A 47 8.49 -3.94 1.01
N THR A 48 9.03 -2.72 0.94
CA THR A 48 8.26 -1.51 0.57
C THR A 48 7.68 -1.57 -0.86
N ALA A 49 7.99 -2.61 -1.64
CA ALA A 49 7.37 -2.85 -2.95
C ALA A 49 5.83 -3.05 -2.86
N ILE A 50 5.31 -3.46 -1.69
CA ILE A 50 3.85 -3.56 -1.49
C ILE A 50 3.15 -2.20 -1.63
N ASP A 51 3.84 -1.10 -1.32
CA ASP A 51 3.31 0.26 -1.45
C ASP A 51 3.24 0.68 -2.92
N ILE A 52 4.21 0.22 -3.73
CA ILE A 52 4.22 0.45 -5.18
C ILE A 52 3.08 -0.32 -5.86
N TRP A 53 2.81 -1.56 -5.44
CA TRP A 53 1.63 -2.29 -5.90
C TRP A 53 0.34 -1.52 -5.57
N SER A 54 0.19 -1.08 -4.32
CA SER A 54 -0.97 -0.32 -3.86
C SER A 54 -1.16 0.98 -4.67
N ALA A 55 -0.07 1.71 -4.94
CA ALA A 55 -0.11 2.90 -5.79
C ALA A 55 -0.49 2.59 -7.24
N GLY A 56 -0.05 1.45 -7.78
CA GLY A 56 -0.46 0.96 -9.10
C GLY A 56 -1.96 0.66 -9.17
N CYS A 57 -2.54 0.06 -8.13
CA CYS A 57 -3.98 -0.12 -8.01
C CYS A 57 -4.72 1.23 -8.02
N VAL A 58 -4.26 2.22 -7.24
CA VAL A 58 -4.85 3.57 -7.24
C VAL A 58 -4.77 4.22 -8.64
N LEU A 59 -3.64 4.11 -9.32
CA LEU A 59 -3.50 4.63 -10.69
C LEU A 59 -4.48 3.96 -11.65
N ALA A 60 -4.60 2.63 -11.61
CA ALA A 60 -5.53 1.89 -12.45
C ALA A 60 -6.98 2.28 -12.16
N GLU A 61 -7.37 2.41 -10.90
CA GLU A 61 -8.71 2.86 -10.47
C GLU A 61 -9.02 4.26 -10.98
N LEU A 62 -8.06 5.19 -10.93
CA LEU A 62 -8.23 6.54 -11.49
C LEU A 62 -8.42 6.55 -13.01
N LEU A 63 -7.77 5.63 -13.73
CA LEU A 63 -7.87 5.51 -15.18
C LEU A 63 -9.15 4.80 -15.63
N LEU A 64 -9.60 3.81 -14.86
CA LEU A 64 -10.77 2.98 -15.17
C LEU A 64 -12.08 3.57 -14.61
N GLY A 65 -11.99 4.41 -13.58
CA GLY A 65 -13.15 4.99 -12.88
C GLY A 65 -13.90 4.01 -11.97
N GLN A 66 -13.26 2.90 -11.58
CA GLN A 66 -13.81 1.83 -10.74
C GLN A 66 -12.70 1.07 -10.00
#